data_AF-A0A318H9B2-F1
#
_entry.id   AF-A0A318H9B2-F1
#
_cell.length_a   1.000
_cell.length_b   1.000
_cell.length_c   1.000
_cell.angle_alpha   90.00
_cell.angle_beta   90.00
_cell.angle_gamma   90.00
#
_symmetry.space_group_name_H-M   'P 1'
#
loop_
_entity.id
_entity.type
_entity.pdbx_description
1 polymer ?
#
loop_
_entity_poly.entity_id
_entity_poly.type
_entity_poly.pdbx_seq_one_letter_code
_entity_poly.pdbx_strand_id
1 'polypeptide(L)'
;MNPLLHDPLPAWLALLCCLATALVLEQLLTRGVQALLLRRQPMVPDREASAGYQRSLFTPGSRASLEVGLGILVSGLCAWLGWAGFTPAWALAALGLAAAAAWDLWTWECVQVSAWQVVWRRGRSRQVRRLALGEISRVHVVERGLDGRDPTEAGFMGRRLGTCYLALELHSGGAIKLPRTGWLAGAGQVRASASLIRRQRRQADRERMVAIRHQLNALSRRARPLPDAEQVALQHELCALKDRQALDDSVAAGRLFALVRAERQVRLPNPHYIDTIQTRPFEGREWRTAQR
;
A
#
# COMPACT_ATOMS: atom_id res chain seq x y z
N MET A 1 -56.11 14.80 -13.84
CA MET A 1 -55.53 14.22 -12.61
C MET A 1 -55.45 12.73 -12.83
N ASN A 2 -54.26 12.15 -13.00
CA ASN A 2 -54.08 10.74 -13.31
C ASN A 2 -54.10 9.89 -12.02
N PRO A 3 -55.11 9.03 -11.79
CA PRO A 3 -55.15 8.10 -10.66
C PRO A 3 -54.38 6.79 -10.93
N LEU A 4 -53.44 6.79 -11.89
CA LEU A 4 -52.78 5.59 -12.42
C LEU A 4 -51.31 5.42 -11.99
N LEU A 5 -50.82 6.17 -11.00
CA LEU A 5 -49.42 6.06 -10.59
C LEU A 5 -49.26 5.61 -9.13
N HIS A 6 -48.70 4.40 -9.04
CA HIS A 6 -48.09 3.73 -7.89
C HIS A 6 -49.01 2.90 -7.01
N ASP A 7 -49.09 1.61 -7.36
CA ASP A 7 -49.18 0.58 -6.33
C ASP A 7 -48.10 0.88 -5.27
N PRO A 8 -48.48 1.12 -4.01
CA PRO A 8 -47.51 1.39 -2.97
C PRO A 8 -46.56 0.20 -2.89
N LEU A 9 -45.25 0.47 -2.84
CA LEU A 9 -44.26 -0.58 -2.61
C LEU A 9 -44.73 -1.45 -1.43
N PRO A 10 -44.66 -2.78 -1.53
CA PRO A 10 -45.08 -3.64 -0.45
C PRO A 10 -44.29 -3.25 0.81
N ALA A 11 -44.98 -3.21 1.96
CA ALA A 11 -44.47 -2.58 3.18
C ALA A 11 -43.08 -3.11 3.62
N TRP A 12 -42.79 -4.38 3.35
CA TRP A 12 -41.48 -4.98 3.63
C TRP A 12 -40.35 -4.43 2.74
N LEU A 13 -40.61 -4.11 1.47
CA LEU A 13 -39.64 -3.44 0.60
C LEU A 13 -39.37 -2.02 1.10
N ALA A 14 -40.41 -1.28 1.48
CA ALA A 14 -40.23 0.05 2.06
C ALA A 14 -39.36 0.02 3.32
N LEU A 15 -39.57 -0.97 4.21
CA LEU A 15 -38.73 -1.17 5.39
C LEU A 15 -37.27 -1.45 5.02
N LEU A 16 -37.01 -2.35 4.07
CA LEU A 16 -35.65 -2.65 3.60
C LEU A 16 -34.98 -1.42 2.98
N CYS A 17 -35.71 -0.60 2.22
CA CYS A 17 -35.23 0.66 1.66
C CYS A 17 -34.90 1.69 2.76
N CYS A 18 -35.74 1.81 3.79
CA CYS A 18 -35.46 2.68 4.94
C CYS A 18 -34.20 2.23 5.69
N LEU A 19 -34.03 0.93 5.93
CA LEU A 19 -32.84 0.37 6.58
C LEU A 19 -31.58 0.57 5.74
N ALA A 20 -31.64 0.32 4.43
CA ALA A 20 -30.53 0.54 3.52
C ALA A 20 -30.13 2.02 3.48
N THR A 21 -31.11 2.92 3.40
CA THR A 21 -30.87 4.37 3.42
C THR A 21 -30.25 4.82 4.74
N ALA A 22 -30.75 4.34 5.88
CA ALA A 22 -30.18 4.64 7.20
C ALA A 22 -28.72 4.19 7.30
N LEU A 23 -28.41 2.97 6.83
CA LEU A 23 -27.04 2.46 6.77
C LEU A 23 -26.14 3.33 5.89
N VAL A 24 -26.57 3.69 4.68
CA VAL A 24 -25.78 4.52 3.77
C VAL A 24 -25.53 5.91 4.35
N LEU A 25 -26.56 6.54 4.92
CA LEU A 25 -26.43 7.86 5.55
C LEU A 25 -25.48 7.82 6.73
N GLU A 26 -25.56 6.80 7.58
CA GLU A 26 -24.63 6.61 8.69
C GLU A 26 -23.19 6.52 8.18
N GLN A 27 -22.91 5.68 7.18
CA GLN A 27 -21.58 5.53 6.60
C GLN A 27 -21.06 6.84 5.99
N LEU A 28 -21.89 7.58 5.26
CA LEU A 28 -21.49 8.84 4.64
C LEU A 28 -21.17 9.90 5.71
N LEU A 29 -22.01 10.02 6.74
CA LEU A 29 -21.81 10.95 7.85
C LEU A 29 -20.53 10.62 8.62
N THR A 30 -20.35 9.36 9.03
CA THR A 30 -19.18 8.96 9.83
C THR A 30 -17.91 9.09 9.04
N ARG A 31 -17.86 8.61 7.78
CA ARG A 31 -16.67 8.76 6.92
C ARG A 31 -16.36 10.22 6.60
N GLY A 32 -17.38 11.04 6.34
CA GLY A 32 -17.21 12.47 6.10
C GLY A 32 -16.60 13.18 7.30
N VAL A 33 -17.14 12.94 8.50
CA VAL A 33 -16.61 13.52 9.74
C VAL A 33 -15.20 12.98 10.06
N GLN A 34 -14.96 11.68 9.92
CA GLN A 34 -13.63 11.09 10.13
C GLN A 34 -12.59 11.67 9.18
N ALA A 35 -12.93 11.85 7.89
CA ALA A 35 -12.06 12.47 6.91
C ALA A 35 -11.74 13.94 7.28
N LEU A 36 -12.75 14.71 7.70
CA LEU A 36 -12.56 16.08 8.16
C LEU A 36 -11.68 16.16 9.41
N LEU A 37 -11.89 15.25 10.38
CA LEU A 37 -11.08 15.17 11.59
C LEU A 37 -9.64 14.79 11.29
N LEU A 38 -9.41 13.78 10.43
CA LEU A 38 -8.05 13.42 9.99
C LEU A 38 -7.39 14.55 9.22
N ARG A 39 -8.16 15.34 8.45
CA ARG A 39 -7.66 16.52 7.73
C ARG A 39 -7.17 17.60 8.70
N ARG A 40 -7.94 17.89 9.76
CA ARG A 40 -7.60 18.90 10.78
C ARG A 40 -6.49 18.46 11.73
N GLN A 41 -6.46 17.17 12.08
CA GLN A 41 -5.51 16.60 13.04
C GLN A 41 -4.82 15.38 12.40
N PRO A 42 -3.85 15.60 11.49
CA PRO A 42 -3.05 14.51 10.95
C PRO A 42 -2.35 13.74 12.08
N MET A 43 -2.46 12.42 12.09
CA MET A 43 -1.73 11.59 13.06
C MET A 43 -0.24 11.48 12.70
N VAL A 44 0.06 11.55 11.41
CA VAL A 44 1.39 11.61 10.84
C VAL A 44 1.49 12.91 10.04
N PRO A 45 2.54 13.74 10.24
CA PRO A 45 2.69 15.01 9.53
C PRO A 45 2.86 14.81 8.02
N ASP A 46 3.43 13.69 7.61
CA ASP A 46 3.78 13.37 6.23
C ASP A 46 2.77 12.40 5.61
N ARG A 47 1.75 12.93 4.92
CA ARG A 47 0.62 12.15 4.41
C ARG A 47 0.93 11.39 3.13
N GLU A 48 1.81 11.92 2.28
CA GLU A 48 2.07 11.39 0.93
C GLU A 48 2.76 10.03 0.97
N ALA A 49 3.56 9.76 2.01
CA ALA A 49 4.24 8.49 2.24
C ALA A 49 3.52 7.58 3.25
N SER A 50 2.25 7.86 3.58
CA SER A 50 1.54 7.15 4.64
C SER A 50 0.53 6.13 4.12
N ALA A 51 0.53 4.93 4.70
CA ALA A 51 -0.52 3.94 4.50
C ALA A 51 -1.28 3.77 5.81
N GLY A 52 -2.61 3.86 5.77
CA GLY A 52 -3.44 3.72 6.96
C GLY A 52 -4.65 2.85 6.73
N TYR A 53 -5.20 2.34 7.82
CA TYR A 53 -6.47 1.65 7.80
C TYR A 53 -7.30 2.04 9.03
N GLN A 54 -8.61 1.90 8.89
CA GLN A 54 -9.58 2.24 9.93
C GLN A 54 -10.32 0.98 10.37
N ARG A 55 -10.80 0.98 11.62
CA ARG A 55 -11.77 -0.01 12.08
C ARG A 55 -13.01 0.07 11.18
N SER A 56 -13.48 -1.09 10.71
CA SER A 56 -14.74 -1.18 9.99
C SER A 56 -15.89 -1.38 10.97
N LEU A 57 -17.02 -0.75 10.69
CA LEU A 57 -18.28 -0.94 11.41
C LEU A 57 -18.75 -2.40 11.39
N PHE A 58 -18.43 -3.14 10.32
CA PHE A 58 -18.73 -4.56 10.17
C PHE A 58 -17.60 -5.45 10.70
N THR A 59 -17.03 -5.11 11.85
CA THR A 59 -16.08 -6.02 12.53
C THR A 59 -16.88 -7.01 13.38
N PRO A 60 -17.05 -8.27 12.95
CA PRO A 60 -17.82 -9.25 13.69
C PRO A 60 -17.26 -9.46 15.10
N GLY A 61 -18.16 -9.69 16.06
CA GLY A 61 -17.81 -9.97 17.46
C GLY A 61 -17.41 -8.74 18.30
N SER A 62 -17.56 -7.52 17.78
CA SER A 62 -17.35 -6.30 18.58
C SER A 62 -18.67 -5.75 19.13
N ARG A 63 -18.76 -5.56 20.46
CA ARG A 63 -19.97 -4.99 21.10
C ARG A 63 -20.37 -3.64 20.50
N ALA A 64 -19.37 -2.80 20.22
CA ALA A 64 -19.61 -1.51 19.58
C ALA A 64 -20.23 -1.62 18.18
N SER A 65 -19.94 -2.68 17.41
CA SER A 65 -20.63 -2.90 16.12
C SER A 65 -22.11 -3.28 16.31
N LEU A 66 -22.44 -4.02 17.38
CA LEU A 66 -23.82 -4.36 17.70
C LEU A 66 -24.62 -3.13 18.12
N GLU A 67 -24.02 -2.25 18.92
CA GLU A 67 -24.65 -1.01 19.38
C GLU A 67 -24.96 -0.06 18.22
N VAL A 68 -24.02 0.12 17.28
CA VAL A 68 -24.28 0.91 16.06
C VAL A 68 -25.33 0.23 15.18
N GLY A 69 -25.24 -1.08 15.00
CA GLY A 69 -26.22 -1.84 14.22
C GLY A 69 -27.65 -1.71 14.78
N LEU A 70 -27.81 -1.76 16.10
CA LEU A 70 -29.09 -1.55 16.77
C LEU A 70 -29.60 -0.12 16.56
N GLY A 71 -28.73 0.88 16.64
CA GLY A 71 -29.10 2.26 16.34
C GLY A 71 -29.60 2.44 14.90
N ILE A 72 -28.95 1.81 13.93
CA ILE A 72 -29.37 1.81 12.52
C ILE A 72 -30.71 1.09 12.34
N LEU A 73 -30.91 -0.06 13.00
CA LEU A 73 -32.17 -0.79 12.96
C LEU A 73 -33.34 0.04 13.52
N VAL A 74 -33.15 0.64 14.70
CA VAL A 74 -34.16 1.53 15.31
C VAL A 74 -34.44 2.72 14.41
N SER A 75 -33.40 3.35 13.86
CA SER A 75 -33.55 4.48 12.93
C SER A 75 -34.36 4.09 11.68
N GLY A 76 -34.05 2.97 11.04
CA GLY A 76 -34.77 2.50 9.86
C GLY A 76 -36.22 2.09 10.15
N LEU A 77 -36.48 1.46 11.31
CA LEU A 77 -37.84 1.14 11.77
C LEU A 77 -38.66 2.41 12.01
N CYS A 78 -38.10 3.40 12.68
CA CYS A 78 -38.75 4.70 12.89
C CYS A 78 -38.98 5.44 11.56
N ALA A 79 -38.04 5.42 10.63
CA ALA A 79 -38.22 6.02 9.31
C ALA A 79 -39.36 5.34 8.53
N TRP A 80 -39.45 4.02 8.62
CA TRP A 80 -40.54 3.25 8.03
C TRP A 80 -41.90 3.58 8.65
N LEU A 81 -41.99 3.72 9.99
CA LEU A 81 -43.21 4.19 10.66
C LEU A 81 -43.59 5.62 10.26
N GLY A 82 -42.59 6.50 10.10
CA GLY A 82 -42.78 7.86 9.59
C GLY A 82 -43.31 7.87 8.16
N TRP A 83 -42.83 6.97 7.32
CA TRP A 83 -43.34 6.74 5.96
C TRP A 83 -44.80 6.24 5.96
N ALA A 84 -45.16 5.38 6.92
CA ALA A 84 -46.52 4.89 7.10
C ALA A 84 -47.50 5.94 7.68
N GLY A 85 -47.05 7.18 7.93
CA GLY A 85 -47.88 8.31 8.34
C GLY A 85 -47.71 8.74 9.79
N PHE A 86 -46.85 8.09 10.58
CA PHE A 86 -46.57 8.49 11.96
C PHE A 86 -45.46 9.55 12.02
N THR A 87 -45.82 10.81 11.75
CA THR A 87 -44.91 11.97 11.63
C THR A 87 -43.82 12.08 12.71
N PRO A 88 -44.07 11.93 14.03
CA PRO A 88 -43.02 12.08 15.03
C PRO A 88 -41.92 11.01 14.94
N ALA A 89 -42.16 9.88 14.27
CA ALA A 89 -41.11 8.88 14.08
C ALA A 89 -39.98 9.33 13.15
N TRP A 90 -40.18 10.35 12.31
CA TRP A 90 -39.06 10.94 11.57
C TRP A 90 -38.02 11.58 12.50
N ALA A 91 -38.47 12.25 13.57
CA ALA A 91 -37.56 12.84 14.56
C ALA A 91 -36.80 11.74 15.33
N LEU A 92 -37.48 10.66 15.71
CA LEU A 92 -36.85 9.50 16.34
C LEU A 92 -35.87 8.79 15.41
N ALA A 93 -36.18 8.70 14.11
CA ALA A 93 -35.29 8.13 13.11
C ALA A 93 -34.00 8.94 13.00
N ALA A 94 -34.11 10.27 12.93
CA ALA A 94 -32.97 11.18 12.89
C ALA A 94 -32.12 11.10 14.17
N LEU A 95 -32.76 11.05 15.35
CA LEU A 95 -32.08 10.89 16.64
C LEU A 95 -31.35 9.55 16.74
N GLY A 96 -31.98 8.46 16.30
CA GLY A 96 -31.35 7.13 16.26
C GLY A 96 -30.14 7.09 15.35
N LEU A 97 -30.23 7.71 14.17
CA LEU A 97 -29.12 7.84 13.22
C LEU A 97 -27.98 8.68 13.81
N ALA A 98 -28.30 9.82 14.42
CA ALA A 98 -27.33 10.69 15.05
C ALA A 98 -26.61 10.00 16.23
N ALA A 99 -27.35 9.26 17.06
CA ALA A 99 -26.79 8.47 18.15
C ALA A 99 -25.86 7.36 17.64
N ALA A 100 -26.27 6.63 16.59
CA ALA A 100 -25.44 5.62 15.96
C ALA A 100 -24.13 6.20 15.41
N ALA A 101 -24.21 7.31 14.66
CA ALA A 101 -23.05 8.00 14.11
C ALA A 101 -22.14 8.58 15.21
N ALA A 102 -22.72 9.17 16.26
CA ALA A 102 -21.96 9.68 17.41
C ALA A 102 -21.22 8.55 18.13
N TRP A 103 -21.86 7.39 18.29
CA TRP A 103 -21.25 6.22 18.91
C TRP A 103 -20.13 5.61 18.07
N ASP A 104 -20.31 5.53 16.75
CA ASP A 104 -19.22 5.10 15.86
C ASP A 104 -18.03 6.06 15.93
N LEU A 105 -18.28 7.37 15.86
CA LEU A 105 -17.23 8.40 15.99
C LEU A 105 -16.54 8.35 17.35
N TRP A 106 -17.26 7.99 18.41
CA TRP A 106 -16.69 7.81 19.75
C TRP A 106 -15.77 6.60 19.84
N THR A 107 -16.20 5.46 19.25
CA THR A 107 -15.46 4.19 19.25
C THR A 107 -14.52 4.00 18.06
N TRP A 108 -14.33 5.06 17.28
CA TRP A 108 -13.51 5.06 16.08
C TRP A 108 -12.04 4.79 16.39
N GLU A 109 -11.47 3.78 15.71
CA GLU A 109 -10.06 3.44 15.81
C GLU A 109 -9.39 3.54 14.44
N CYS A 110 -8.19 4.10 14.41
CA CYS A 110 -7.43 4.28 13.17
C CYS A 110 -5.94 4.04 13.38
N VAL A 111 -5.30 3.54 12.32
CA VAL A 111 -3.87 3.28 12.24
C VAL A 111 -3.33 4.02 11.03
N GLN A 112 -2.19 4.70 11.21
CA GLN A 112 -1.40 5.26 10.14
C GLN A 112 0.04 4.79 10.28
N VAL A 113 0.61 4.34 9.18
CA VAL A 113 2.00 3.93 9.06
C VAL A 113 2.72 4.98 8.24
N SER A 114 3.81 5.52 8.76
CA SER A 114 4.74 6.38 8.05
C SER A 114 6.07 5.65 7.80
N ALA A 115 7.01 6.32 7.13
CA ALA A 115 8.34 5.78 6.88
C ALA A 115 9.16 5.52 8.16
N TRP A 116 8.87 6.22 9.26
CA TRP A 116 9.66 6.12 10.51
C TRP A 116 8.86 5.66 11.73
N GLN A 117 7.52 5.70 11.71
CA GLN A 117 6.70 5.33 12.86
C GLN A 117 5.36 4.73 12.46
N VAL A 118 4.82 3.90 13.35
CA VAL A 118 3.44 3.43 13.32
C VAL A 118 2.67 4.18 14.40
N VAL A 119 1.60 4.86 14.00
CA VAL A 119 0.76 5.67 14.88
C VAL A 119 -0.65 5.10 14.88
N TRP A 120 -1.24 4.93 16.07
CA TRP A 120 -2.63 4.49 16.18
C TRP A 120 -3.37 5.24 17.27
N ARG A 121 -4.69 5.32 17.09
CA ARG A 121 -5.63 5.92 18.02
C ARG A 121 -6.79 4.96 18.27
N ARG A 122 -7.23 4.84 19.51
CA ARG A 122 -8.35 3.99 19.93
C ARG A 122 -9.47 4.81 20.55
N GLY A 123 -10.42 5.28 19.75
CA GLY A 123 -11.49 6.17 20.18
C GLY A 123 -11.09 7.65 20.14
N ARG A 124 -12.09 8.53 20.19
CA ARG A 124 -11.90 9.99 20.06
C ARG A 124 -11.11 10.61 21.21
N SER A 125 -11.36 10.17 22.44
CA SER A 125 -10.77 10.75 23.66
C SER A 125 -9.41 10.17 24.05
N ARG A 126 -8.99 9.04 23.45
CA ARG A 126 -7.77 8.37 23.89
C ARG A 126 -6.52 8.94 23.22
N GLN A 127 -5.43 8.93 23.98
CA GLN A 127 -4.10 9.36 23.54
C GLN A 127 -3.66 8.61 22.28
N VAL A 128 -3.07 9.37 21.36
CA VAL A 128 -2.41 8.86 20.16
C VAL A 128 -1.14 8.13 20.59
N ARG A 129 -1.03 6.85 20.26
CA ARG A 129 0.17 6.05 20.54
C ARG A 129 1.05 6.01 19.31
N ARG A 130 2.36 6.08 19.53
CA ARG A 130 3.39 6.08 18.49
C ARG A 130 4.38 4.96 18.80
N LEU A 131 4.83 4.28 17.76
CA LEU A 131 5.83 3.23 17.84
C LEU A 131 6.85 3.47 16.71
N ALA A 132 8.13 3.58 17.05
CA ALA A 132 9.16 3.77 16.05
C ALA A 132 9.33 2.50 15.21
N LEU A 133 9.56 2.65 13.90
CA LEU A 133 9.74 1.50 13.00
C LEU A 133 10.96 0.66 13.41
N GLY A 134 11.98 1.30 13.96
CA GLY A 134 13.18 0.64 14.47
C GLY A 134 12.94 -0.27 15.67
N GLU A 135 11.86 -0.06 16.43
CA GLU A 135 11.49 -0.93 17.56
C GLU A 135 10.78 -2.21 17.11
N ILE A 136 10.32 -2.28 15.86
CA ILE A 136 9.54 -3.40 15.33
C ILE A 136 10.46 -4.51 14.81
N SER A 137 10.42 -5.66 15.49
CA SER A 137 11.16 -6.87 15.16
C SER A 137 10.46 -7.73 14.11
N ARG A 138 9.13 -7.85 14.12
CA ARG A 138 8.36 -8.59 13.09
C ARG A 138 6.97 -8.00 12.88
N VAL A 139 6.41 -8.26 11.69
CA VAL A 139 5.10 -7.75 11.26
C VAL A 139 4.24 -8.90 10.77
N HIS A 140 3.19 -9.17 11.51
CA HIS A 140 2.23 -10.23 11.23
C HIS A 140 0.90 -9.63 10.82
N VAL A 141 0.35 -10.11 9.71
CA VAL A 141 -1.04 -9.87 9.31
C VAL A 141 -1.83 -11.05 9.86
N VAL A 142 -2.71 -10.79 10.81
CA VAL A 142 -3.53 -11.83 11.43
C VAL A 142 -4.94 -11.71 10.88
N GLU A 143 -5.35 -12.73 10.14
CA GLU A 143 -6.72 -12.91 9.63
C GLU A 143 -7.41 -13.95 10.51
N ARG A 144 -8.58 -13.62 11.07
CA ARG A 144 -9.40 -14.55 11.87
C ARG A 144 -10.78 -14.67 11.25
N GLY A 145 -11.26 -15.89 11.04
CA GLY A 145 -12.65 -16.16 10.66
C GLY A 145 -13.65 -15.75 11.75
N LEU A 146 -14.93 -15.70 11.38
CA LEU A 146 -16.03 -15.32 12.28
C LEU A 146 -16.16 -16.26 13.50
N ASP A 147 -15.97 -17.57 13.28
CA ASP A 147 -16.19 -18.62 14.28
C ASP A 147 -14.90 -19.06 15.00
N GLY A 148 -13.81 -18.31 14.83
CA GLY A 148 -12.47 -18.75 15.28
C GLY A 148 -11.89 -19.92 14.49
N ARG A 149 -12.66 -20.52 13.58
CA ARG A 149 -12.18 -21.44 12.54
C ARG A 149 -11.35 -20.72 11.50
N ASP A 150 -10.49 -21.46 10.82
CA ASP A 150 -9.64 -20.91 9.79
C ASP A 150 -10.48 -20.26 8.68
N PRO A 151 -10.12 -19.05 8.22
CA PRO A 151 -10.87 -18.30 7.22
C PRO A 151 -10.91 -18.99 5.84
N THR A 152 -10.17 -20.09 5.67
CA THR A 152 -10.21 -20.95 4.48
C THR A 152 -11.41 -21.89 4.46
N GLU A 153 -12.03 -22.20 5.60
CA GLU A 153 -13.09 -23.23 5.69
C GLU A 153 -14.49 -22.64 5.92
N ALA A 154 -14.60 -21.45 6.51
CA ALA A 154 -15.89 -20.86 6.89
C ALA A 154 -16.22 -19.64 6.01
N GLY A 155 -17.03 -19.84 4.98
CA GLY A 155 -17.52 -18.75 4.12
C GLY A 155 -18.96 -18.95 3.68
N PHE A 156 -19.84 -18.03 4.05
CA PHE A 156 -21.14 -17.86 3.41
C PHE A 156 -20.89 -17.42 1.96
N MET A 157 -21.35 -18.20 0.97
CA MET A 157 -21.08 -17.98 -0.47
C MET A 157 -19.60 -17.89 -0.87
N GLY A 158 -18.70 -18.62 -0.21
CA GLY A 158 -17.26 -18.63 -0.56
C GLY A 158 -16.51 -17.33 -0.24
N ARG A 159 -17.16 -16.37 0.44
CA ARG A 159 -16.53 -15.13 0.90
C ARG A 159 -16.05 -15.28 2.34
N ARG A 160 -14.78 -14.91 2.57
CA ARG A 160 -14.11 -14.97 3.88
C ARG A 160 -14.67 -13.87 4.79
N LEU A 161 -15.67 -14.18 5.60
CA LEU A 161 -16.15 -13.27 6.63
C LEU A 161 -15.25 -13.40 7.86
N GLY A 162 -14.71 -12.28 8.33
CA GLY A 162 -13.76 -12.30 9.43
C GLY A 162 -13.19 -10.94 9.80
N THR A 163 -12.25 -10.97 10.73
CA THR A 163 -11.49 -9.79 11.18
C THR A 163 -10.05 -9.89 10.72
N CYS A 164 -9.45 -8.75 10.38
CA CYS A 164 -8.05 -8.63 10.02
C CYS A 164 -7.40 -7.55 10.89
N TYR A 165 -6.17 -7.77 11.34
CA TYR A 165 -5.41 -6.78 12.09
C TYR A 165 -3.90 -6.99 11.92
N LEU A 166 -3.13 -5.94 12.19
CA LEU A 166 -1.68 -6.05 12.32
C LEU A 166 -1.27 -6.39 13.75
N ALA A 167 -0.41 -7.39 13.90
CA ALA A 167 0.34 -7.64 15.11
C ALA A 167 1.82 -7.29 14.86
N LEU A 168 2.35 -6.41 15.70
CA LEU A 168 3.72 -5.95 15.64
C LEU A 168 4.49 -6.56 16.80
N GLU A 169 5.52 -7.34 16.51
CA GLU A 169 6.45 -7.82 17.53
C GLU A 169 7.58 -6.81 17.68
N LEU A 170 7.94 -6.51 18.92
CA LEU A 170 8.97 -5.56 19.29
C LEU A 170 10.31 -6.26 19.52
N HIS A 171 11.41 -5.54 19.38
CA HIS A 171 12.74 -6.06 19.76
C HIS A 171 12.86 -6.35 21.26
N SER A 172 12.03 -5.71 22.09
CA SER A 172 11.92 -6.01 23.53
C SER A 172 11.22 -7.34 23.84
N GLY A 173 10.75 -8.07 22.82
CA GLY A 173 9.98 -9.32 22.98
C GLY A 173 8.48 -9.12 23.19
N GLY A 174 8.01 -7.87 23.34
CA GLY A 174 6.58 -7.56 23.44
C GLY A 174 5.85 -7.67 22.10
N ALA A 175 4.52 -7.87 22.14
CA ALA A 175 3.67 -7.83 20.96
C ALA A 175 2.55 -6.78 21.10
N ILE A 176 2.43 -5.90 20.12
CA ILE A 176 1.38 -4.89 20.05
C ILE A 176 0.34 -5.30 19.02
N LYS A 177 -0.89 -5.45 19.50
CA LYS A 177 -2.06 -5.66 18.66
C LYS A 177 -2.65 -4.33 18.22
N LEU A 178 -2.65 -4.08 16.93
CA LEU A 178 -3.29 -2.90 16.35
C LEU A 178 -4.82 -3.09 16.24
N PRO A 179 -5.59 -1.99 16.12
CA PRO A 179 -7.02 -2.00 15.83
C PRO A 179 -7.42 -3.03 14.78
N ARG A 180 -8.55 -3.69 15.02
CA ARG A 180 -9.12 -4.69 14.10
C ARG A 180 -9.98 -4.00 13.06
N THR A 181 -10.02 -4.57 11.87
CA THR A 181 -10.95 -4.17 10.81
C THR A 181 -11.63 -5.38 10.21
N GLY A 182 -12.78 -5.18 9.59
CA GLY A 182 -13.51 -6.22 8.87
C GLY A 182 -12.75 -6.62 7.61
N TRP A 183 -12.73 -7.91 7.29
CA TRP A 183 -11.99 -8.44 6.14
C TRP A 183 -12.43 -7.77 4.82
N LEU A 184 -13.74 -7.64 4.60
CA LEU A 184 -14.32 -7.07 3.38
C LEU A 184 -13.89 -5.63 3.10
N ALA A 185 -13.87 -4.78 4.13
CA ALA A 185 -13.65 -3.35 3.96
C ALA A 185 -12.18 -2.94 4.15
N GLY A 186 -11.38 -3.74 4.87
CA GLY A 186 -10.09 -3.30 5.38
C GLY A 186 -8.90 -4.20 5.07
N ALA A 187 -9.09 -5.45 4.61
CA ALA A 187 -7.96 -6.38 4.44
C ALA A 187 -6.89 -5.85 3.47
N GLY A 188 -7.30 -5.23 2.35
CA GLY A 188 -6.38 -4.63 1.40
C GLY A 188 -5.52 -3.52 2.03
N GLN A 189 -6.14 -2.63 2.81
CA GLN A 189 -5.44 -1.55 3.50
C GLN A 189 -4.48 -2.08 4.57
N VAL A 190 -4.89 -3.09 5.34
CA VAL A 190 -4.02 -3.75 6.34
C VAL A 190 -2.80 -4.38 5.67
N ARG A 191 -2.98 -5.09 4.55
CA ARG A 191 -1.89 -5.70 3.78
C ARG A 191 -0.97 -4.63 3.16
N ALA A 192 -1.52 -3.53 2.65
CA ALA A 192 -0.75 -2.40 2.13
C ALA A 192 0.08 -1.71 3.23
N SER A 193 -0.49 -1.50 4.42
CA SER A 193 0.27 -1.03 5.58
C SER A 193 1.38 -2.01 5.97
N ALA A 194 1.11 -3.32 5.97
CA ALA A 194 2.10 -4.35 6.27
C ALA A 194 3.26 -4.34 5.26
N SER A 195 2.96 -4.26 3.97
CA SER A 195 3.95 -4.25 2.90
C SER A 195 4.79 -2.98 2.94
N LEU A 196 4.19 -1.83 3.26
CA LEU A 196 4.91 -0.57 3.48
C LEU A 196 5.91 -0.69 4.64
N ILE A 197 5.50 -1.21 5.81
CA ILE A 197 6.42 -1.42 6.94
C ILE A 197 7.59 -2.33 6.52
N ARG A 198 7.29 -3.45 5.86
CA ARG A 198 8.32 -4.41 5.42
C ARG A 198 9.28 -3.77 4.41
N ARG A 199 8.77 -2.97 3.47
CA ARG A 199 9.58 -2.25 2.47
C ARG A 199 10.50 -1.24 3.14
N GLN A 200 9.97 -0.40 4.02
CA GLN A 200 10.73 0.63 4.72
C GLN A 200 11.82 0.03 5.60
N ARG A 201 11.53 -1.08 6.30
CA ARG A 201 12.54 -1.77 7.09
C ARG A 201 13.66 -2.35 6.23
N ARG A 202 13.34 -3.01 5.11
CA ARG A 202 14.35 -3.51 4.17
C ARG A 202 15.23 -2.39 3.63
N GLN A 203 14.67 -1.21 3.41
CA GLN A 203 15.42 -0.04 2.98
C GLN A 203 16.36 0.46 4.08
N ALA A 204 15.87 0.63 5.31
CA ALA A 204 16.69 1.02 6.46
C ALA A 204 17.82 0.01 6.74
N ASP A 205 17.55 -1.29 6.63
CA ASP A 205 18.56 -2.35 6.82
C ASP A 205 19.65 -2.28 5.74
N ARG A 206 19.28 -2.00 4.47
CA ARG A 206 20.26 -1.80 3.39
C ARG A 206 21.14 -0.59 3.64
N GLU A 207 20.56 0.54 4.04
CA GLU A 207 21.31 1.76 4.36
C GLU A 207 22.29 1.53 5.52
N ARG A 208 21.85 0.81 6.56
CA ARG A 208 22.71 0.40 7.68
C ARG A 208 23.86 -0.50 7.22
N MET A 209 23.60 -1.51 6.39
CA MET A 209 24.65 -2.39 5.87
C MET A 209 25.65 -1.64 5.00
N VAL A 210 25.19 -0.68 4.18
CA VAL A 210 26.06 0.19 3.38
C VAL A 210 26.91 1.07 4.29
N ALA A 211 26.32 1.70 5.31
CA ALA A 211 27.05 2.51 6.28
C ALA A 211 28.12 1.70 7.03
N ILE A 212 27.78 0.50 7.52
CA ILE A 212 28.72 -0.41 8.18
C ILE A 212 29.85 -0.80 7.22
N ARG A 213 29.53 -1.12 5.96
CA ARG A 213 30.55 -1.45 4.94
C ARG A 213 31.49 -0.27 4.68
N HIS A 214 30.97 0.96 4.60
CA HIS A 214 31.79 2.15 4.45
C HIS A 214 32.71 2.39 5.66
N GLN A 215 32.20 2.19 6.88
CA GLN A 215 33.00 2.29 8.10
C GLN A 215 34.12 1.25 8.12
N LEU A 216 33.81 -0.02 7.82
CA LEU A 216 34.80 -1.09 7.72
C LEU A 216 35.84 -0.79 6.63
N ASN A 217 35.42 -0.32 5.46
CA ASN A 217 36.34 0.06 4.38
C ASN A 217 37.24 1.24 4.79
N ALA A 218 36.72 2.23 5.51
CA ALA A 218 37.51 3.36 6.00
C ALA A 218 38.54 2.91 7.06
N LEU A 219 38.16 2.02 7.97
CA LEU A 219 39.08 1.43 8.95
C LEU A 219 40.15 0.59 8.27
N SER A 220 39.79 -0.26 7.31
CA SER A 220 40.73 -1.05 6.53
C SER A 220 41.70 -0.16 5.74
N ARG A 221 41.26 0.99 5.22
CA ARG A 221 42.15 1.96 4.55
C ARG A 221 43.14 2.62 5.51
N ARG A 222 42.72 2.94 6.73
CA ARG A 222 43.61 3.49 7.77
C ARG A 222 44.60 2.47 8.31
N ALA A 223 44.20 1.20 8.35
CA ALA A 223 45.05 0.09 8.80
C ALA A 223 45.99 -0.45 7.72
N ARG A 224 45.83 -0.05 6.45
CA ARG A 224 46.79 -0.41 5.41
C ARG A 224 48.11 0.31 5.70
N PRO A 225 49.24 -0.40 5.79
CA PRO A 225 50.54 0.25 5.80
C PRO A 225 50.66 1.12 4.54
N LEU A 226 51.29 2.28 4.66
CA LEU A 226 51.59 3.09 3.47
C LEU A 226 52.37 2.20 2.50
N PRO A 227 51.98 2.15 1.22
CA PRO A 227 52.71 1.35 0.24
C PRO A 227 54.15 1.84 0.20
N ASP A 228 55.10 0.90 0.29
CA ASP A 228 56.53 1.22 0.14
C ASP A 228 56.76 1.95 -1.19
N ALA A 229 57.71 2.88 -1.22
CA ALA A 229 58.00 3.70 -2.39
C ALA A 229 58.28 2.84 -3.64
N GLU A 230 58.89 1.67 -3.47
CA GLU A 230 59.11 0.69 -4.55
C GLU A 230 57.81 0.11 -5.11
N GLN A 231 56.82 -0.19 -4.26
CA GLN A 231 55.53 -0.71 -4.71
C GLN A 231 54.74 0.36 -5.50
N VAL A 232 54.86 1.63 -5.11
CA VAL A 232 54.26 2.75 -5.85
C VAL A 232 54.92 2.90 -7.22
N ALA A 233 56.25 2.83 -7.29
CA ALA A 233 56.99 2.89 -8.55
C ALA A 233 56.59 1.74 -9.50
N LEU A 234 56.54 0.51 -9.00
CA LEU A 234 56.10 -0.67 -9.77
C LEU A 234 54.66 -0.55 -10.25
N GLN A 235 53.76 0.04 -9.46
CA GLN A 235 52.38 0.29 -9.90
C GLN A 235 52.30 1.32 -11.03
N HIS A 236 53.08 2.40 -10.96
CA HIS A 236 53.15 3.38 -12.04
C HIS A 236 53.71 2.76 -13.33
N GLU A 237 54.73 1.93 -13.22
CA GLU A 237 55.34 1.24 -14.36
C GLU A 237 54.35 0.24 -15.00
N LEU A 238 53.64 -0.54 -14.18
CA LEU A 238 52.57 -1.43 -14.65
C LEU A 238 51.43 -0.67 -15.34
N CYS A 239 51.06 0.50 -14.82
CA CYS A 239 50.01 1.32 -15.41
C CYS A 239 50.46 1.86 -16.78
N ALA A 240 51.70 2.37 -16.86
CA ALA A 240 52.29 2.83 -18.12
C ALA A 240 52.43 1.71 -19.16
N LEU A 241 52.75 0.49 -18.72
CA LEU A 241 52.81 -0.68 -19.61
C LEU A 241 51.43 -1.07 -20.14
N LYS A 242 50.38 -1.01 -19.30
CA LYS A 242 49.00 -1.27 -19.74
C LYS A 242 48.51 -0.23 -20.75
N ASP A 243 48.82 1.04 -20.54
CA ASP A 243 48.45 2.10 -21.47
C ASP A 243 49.16 1.93 -22.83
N ARG A 244 50.44 1.54 -22.81
CA ARG A 244 51.19 1.20 -24.04
C ARG A 244 50.60 -0.01 -24.75
N GLN A 245 50.27 -1.06 -24.02
CA GLN A 245 49.68 -2.27 -24.59
C GLN A 245 48.31 -1.98 -25.22
N ALA A 246 47.46 -1.17 -24.57
CA ALA A 246 46.18 -0.75 -25.14
C ALA A 246 46.34 0.07 -26.43
N LEU A 247 47.40 0.89 -26.52
CA LEU A 247 47.77 1.63 -27.72
C LEU A 247 48.22 0.68 -28.83
N ASP A 248 49.10 -0.27 -28.54
CA ASP A 248 49.58 -1.26 -29.49
C ASP A 248 48.45 -2.15 -30.02
N ASP A 249 47.54 -2.57 -29.14
CA ASP A 249 46.33 -3.33 -29.51
C ASP A 249 45.41 -2.50 -30.43
N SER A 250 45.25 -1.20 -30.16
CA SER A 250 44.47 -0.30 -31.01
C SER A 250 45.11 -0.09 -32.39
N VAL A 251 46.45 -0.02 -32.46
CA VAL A 251 47.20 0.10 -33.71
C VAL A 251 47.14 -1.21 -34.51
N ALA A 252 47.28 -2.35 -33.84
CA ALA A 252 47.15 -3.67 -34.45
C ALA A 252 45.74 -3.88 -35.03
N ALA A 253 44.70 -3.50 -34.27
CA ALA A 253 43.32 -3.52 -34.75
C ALA A 253 43.13 -2.60 -35.96
N GLY A 254 43.68 -1.37 -35.93
CA GLY A 254 43.64 -0.44 -37.05
C GLY A 254 44.31 -0.97 -38.32
N ARG A 255 45.46 -1.66 -38.18
CA ARG A 255 46.18 -2.30 -39.31
C ARG A 255 45.39 -3.47 -39.90
N LEU A 256 44.76 -4.30 -39.06
CA LEU A 256 43.89 -5.39 -39.53
C LEU A 256 42.69 -4.84 -40.32
N PHE A 257 42.05 -3.76 -39.84
CA PHE A 257 40.98 -3.10 -40.58
C PHE A 257 41.44 -2.53 -41.93
N ALA A 258 42.65 -1.97 -42.00
CA ALA A 258 43.21 -1.45 -43.25
C ALA A 258 43.50 -2.58 -44.26
N LEU A 259 44.05 -3.71 -43.81
CA LEU A 259 44.31 -4.88 -44.66
C LEU A 259 43.03 -5.52 -45.18
N VAL A 260 42.02 -5.72 -44.33
CA VAL A 260 40.70 -6.23 -44.74
C VAL A 260 40.03 -5.29 -45.75
N ARG A 261 40.17 -3.96 -45.58
CA ARG A 261 39.63 -2.98 -46.53
C ARG A 261 40.35 -3.02 -47.88
N ALA A 262 41.67 -3.15 -47.90
CA ALA A 262 42.45 -3.28 -49.12
C ALA A 262 42.12 -4.58 -49.88
N GLU A 263 41.96 -5.70 -49.17
CA GLU A 263 41.58 -6.98 -49.78
C GLU A 263 40.15 -6.96 -50.35
N ARG A 264 39.22 -6.25 -49.70
CA ARG A 264 37.87 -6.02 -50.24
C ARG A 264 37.85 -5.15 -51.50
N GLN A 265 38.74 -4.17 -51.63
CA GLN A 265 38.81 -3.34 -52.84
C GLN A 265 39.35 -4.10 -54.07
N VAL A 266 40.13 -5.17 -53.86
CA VAL A 266 40.65 -6.01 -54.96
C VAL A 266 39.62 -7.04 -55.44
N ARG A 267 38.55 -7.33 -54.67
CA ARG A 267 37.48 -8.26 -55.04
C ARG A 267 36.11 -7.60 -55.22
N LEU A 268 36.06 -6.41 -55.83
CA LEU A 268 34.79 -5.88 -56.34
C LEU A 268 34.71 -6.12 -57.85
N PRO A 269 33.93 -7.11 -58.31
CA PRO A 269 33.50 -7.12 -59.70
C PRO A 269 32.57 -5.93 -59.94
N ASN A 270 32.92 -5.17 -60.97
CA ASN A 270 32.14 -4.21 -61.77
C ASN A 270 30.78 -3.75 -61.19
N PRO A 271 30.58 -2.45 -60.87
CA PRO A 271 29.34 -1.92 -60.33
C PRO A 271 28.31 -1.70 -61.45
N HIS A 272 27.82 -2.79 -62.04
CA HIS A 272 26.68 -2.77 -62.96
C HIS A 272 25.73 -3.91 -62.62
N TYR A 273 25.21 -3.93 -61.40
CA TYR A 273 23.90 -4.51 -61.10
C TYR A 273 23.57 -4.26 -59.63
N ILE A 274 22.49 -3.54 -59.35
CA ILE A 274 21.39 -3.95 -58.46
C ILE A 274 20.48 -2.72 -58.31
N ASP A 275 19.43 -2.81 -59.10
CA ASP A 275 18.16 -2.15 -58.93
C ASP A 275 17.64 -2.22 -57.48
N THR A 276 17.19 -1.05 -57.01
CA THR A 276 15.81 -0.87 -56.54
C THR A 276 15.29 -1.91 -55.52
N ILE A 277 15.82 -1.88 -54.28
CA ILE A 277 15.07 -2.40 -53.12
C ILE A 277 14.43 -1.21 -52.42
N GLN A 278 13.14 -1.06 -52.68
CA GLN A 278 12.24 -0.12 -51.99
C GLN A 278 12.33 -0.29 -50.48
N THR A 279 12.74 0.78 -49.80
CA THR A 279 12.55 0.98 -48.37
C THR A 279 11.04 0.98 -48.06
N ARG A 280 10.51 -0.13 -47.56
CA ARG A 280 9.23 -0.09 -46.85
C ARG A 280 9.47 0.51 -45.45
N PRO A 281 8.68 1.51 -45.03
CA PRO A 281 8.76 2.03 -43.67
C PRO A 281 8.32 0.94 -42.69
N PHE A 282 9.18 0.70 -41.70
CA PHE A 282 8.94 -0.24 -40.61
C PHE A 282 7.93 0.39 -39.66
N GLU A 283 6.64 0.06 -39.82
CA GLU A 283 5.58 0.44 -38.89
C GLU A 283 5.89 -0.13 -37.49
N GLY A 284 5.92 0.79 -36.51
CA GLY A 284 6.16 0.51 -35.12
C GLY A 284 5.11 -0.43 -34.54
N ARG A 285 5.54 -1.63 -34.14
CA ARG A 285 4.75 -2.52 -33.29
C ARG A 285 4.94 -2.12 -31.83
N GLU A 286 3.84 -1.62 -31.27
CA GLU A 286 3.63 -1.39 -29.84
C GLU A 286 3.94 -2.65 -29.02
N TRP A 287 4.91 -2.54 -28.13
CA TRP A 287 5.11 -3.53 -27.06
C TRP A 287 4.13 -3.23 -25.94
N ARG A 288 3.01 -3.95 -25.91
CA ARG A 288 2.10 -4.01 -24.75
C ARG A 288 2.85 -4.57 -23.55
N THR A 289 3.03 -3.75 -22.53
CA THR A 289 3.41 -4.16 -21.18
C THR A 289 2.26 -4.90 -20.51
N ALA A 290 2.35 -6.22 -20.49
CA ALA A 290 1.67 -7.04 -19.50
C ALA A 290 2.60 -7.21 -18.29
N GLN A 291 2.34 -6.49 -17.20
CA GLN A 291 2.80 -6.88 -15.88
C GLN A 291 1.59 -7.11 -14.98
N ARG A 292 1.49 -8.37 -14.56
CA ARG A 292 0.61 -8.90 -13.52
C ARG A 292 1.06 -8.42 -12.14
#